data_AF-A4N1E1-F1
#
_entry.id   AF-A4N1E1-F1
#
_cell.length_a   1.000
_cell.length_b   1.000
_cell.length_c   1.000
_cell.angle_alpha   90.00
_cell.angle_beta   90.00
_cell.angle_gamma   90.00
#
_symmetry.space_group_name_H-M   'P 1'
#
loop_
_entity.id
_entity.type
_entity.pdbx_description
1 polymer ?
#
loop_
_entity_poly.entity_id
_entity_poly.type
_entity_poly.pdbx_seq_one_letter_code
_entity_poly.pdbx_strand_id
1 'polypeptide(L)'
;MIYYLKKIISEIKLIYFCYKNRIEFKKTVVYGADHILGSSFFLSKCLFYLIEDGTENYQTKNYKRSLKNRLFSLPKFGMHKNVKKIYLTRNDNIPDCIKEKVEVINIHQLWKNKTKEEQDEILFLLSVDKNKLENLKHKSIVLFTQPLSEDNVLTEEEKIALYKTIIGNYDQEKLVIKTHPRETTNYRNYFPNIEVFSENYPSEILDVLGIRFEKVVTIFSTAVYVYPKENIIFYGTKIHHKLLSRFGRIEYE
;
A
#
# COMPACT_ATOMS: atom_id res chain seq x y z
N MET A 1 -8.43 19.37 21.53
CA MET A 1 -7.37 20.38 21.78
C MET A 1 -5.98 19.89 21.35
N ILE A 2 -5.51 18.72 21.82
CA ILE A 2 -4.17 18.17 21.48
C ILE A 2 -3.96 17.95 19.96
N TYR A 3 -4.97 17.43 19.25
CA TYR A 3 -4.89 17.20 17.80
C TYR A 3 -4.67 18.48 16.98
N TYR A 4 -5.43 19.54 17.31
CA TYR A 4 -5.32 20.83 16.63
C TYR A 4 -3.96 21.48 16.86
N LEU A 5 -3.44 21.40 18.09
CA LEU A 5 -2.11 21.90 18.42
C LEU A 5 -1.02 21.14 17.64
N LYS A 6 -1.10 19.80 17.57
CA LYS A 6 -0.19 18.97 16.77
C LYS A 6 -0.22 19.34 15.28
N LYS A 7 -1.40 19.61 14.73
CA LYS A 7 -1.58 20.04 13.33
C LYS A 7 -0.91 21.40 13.07
N ILE A 8 -1.15 22.39 13.93
CA ILE A 8 -0.54 23.72 13.81
C ILE A 8 0.99 23.63 13.88
N ILE A 9 1.52 22.87 14.83
CA ILE A 9 2.98 22.64 14.95
C ILE A 9 3.53 22.00 13.68
N SER A 10 2.82 21.02 13.11
CA SER A 10 3.22 20.40 11.85
C SER A 10 3.22 21.38 10.68
N GLU A 11 2.22 22.27 10.59
CA GLU A 11 2.16 23.30 9.54
C GLU A 11 3.28 24.33 9.69
N ILE A 12 3.60 24.77 10.91
CA ILE A 12 4.74 25.68 11.17
C ILE A 12 6.06 25.01 10.74
N LYS A 13 6.24 23.73 11.07
CA LYS A 13 7.43 22.96 10.65
C LYS A 13 7.52 22.87 9.12
N LEU A 14 6.40 22.64 8.43
CA LEU A 14 6.36 22.60 6.97
C LEU A 14 6.64 23.98 6.35
N ILE A 15 6.10 25.06 6.92
CA ILE A 15 6.41 26.43 6.49
C ILE A 15 7.90 26.71 6.62
N TYR A 16 8.49 26.41 7.78
CA TYR A 16 9.91 26.59 8.02
C TYR A 16 10.77 25.75 7.05
N PHE A 17 10.39 24.48 6.83
CA PHE A 17 11.04 23.61 5.85
C PHE A 17 10.99 24.22 4.44
N CYS A 18 9.82 24.69 4.00
CA CYS A 18 9.65 25.30 2.69
C CYS A 18 10.47 26.60 2.57
N TYR A 19 10.48 27.43 3.61
CA TYR A 19 11.29 28.65 3.66
C TYR A 19 12.78 28.34 3.55
N LYS A 20 13.30 27.41 4.39
CA LYS A 20 14.70 27.00 4.39
C LYS A 20 15.16 26.46 3.04
N ASN A 21 14.29 25.74 2.35
CA ASN A 21 14.56 25.16 1.02
C ASN A 21 14.11 26.05 -0.14
N ARG A 22 13.70 27.30 0.11
CA ARG A 22 13.28 28.28 -0.91
C ARG A 22 12.19 27.75 -1.86
N ILE A 23 11.24 26.98 -1.32
CA ILE A 23 10.12 26.41 -2.09
C ILE A 23 9.10 27.51 -2.41
N GLU A 24 9.01 27.88 -3.68
CA GLU A 24 7.95 28.76 -4.20
C GLU A 24 6.70 27.96 -4.57
N PHE A 25 5.69 27.96 -3.69
CA PHE A 25 4.47 27.15 -3.85
C PHE A 25 3.77 27.28 -5.22
N LYS A 26 3.72 28.49 -5.79
CA LYS A 26 3.07 28.74 -7.09
C LYS A 26 3.82 28.11 -8.28
N LYS A 27 5.12 27.85 -8.14
CA LYS A 27 5.96 27.21 -9.16
C LYS A 27 6.25 25.74 -8.85
N THR A 28 5.94 25.28 -7.64
CA THR A 28 6.16 23.89 -7.23
C THR A 28 5.03 22.98 -7.71
N VAL A 29 5.40 21.89 -8.35
CA VAL A 29 4.52 20.76 -8.66
C VAL A 29 4.71 19.68 -7.61
N VAL A 30 3.60 19.15 -7.11
CA VAL A 30 3.59 18.12 -6.06
C VAL A 30 2.93 16.86 -6.59
N TYR A 31 3.56 15.72 -6.31
CA TYR A 31 3.06 14.39 -6.63
C TYR A 31 2.79 13.62 -5.33
N GLY A 32 1.68 12.88 -5.27
CA GLY A 32 1.41 11.96 -4.15
C GLY A 32 -0.07 11.77 -3.86
N ALA A 33 -0.39 11.17 -2.71
CA ALA A 33 -1.75 11.02 -2.24
C ALA A 33 -2.21 12.28 -1.48
N ASP A 34 -3.46 12.70 -1.65
CA ASP A 34 -3.96 13.95 -1.07
C ASP A 34 -4.73 13.76 0.25
N HIS A 35 -5.01 12.53 0.67
CA HIS A 35 -5.66 12.19 1.94
C HIS A 35 -4.69 11.89 3.08
N ILE A 36 -3.40 11.67 2.78
CA ILE A 36 -2.37 11.39 3.79
C ILE A 36 -2.03 12.62 4.64
N LEU A 37 -1.40 12.41 5.80
CA LEU A 37 -1.03 13.48 6.71
C LEU A 37 -0.06 14.48 6.03
N GLY A 38 -0.26 15.78 6.27
CA GLY A 38 0.60 16.84 5.70
C GLY A 38 0.27 17.24 4.26
N SER A 39 -0.33 16.36 3.45
CA SER A 39 -0.69 16.64 2.05
C SER A 39 -1.57 17.89 1.87
N SER A 40 -2.50 18.15 2.81
CA SER A 40 -3.39 19.32 2.81
C SER A 40 -2.63 20.65 2.72
N PHE A 41 -1.44 20.71 3.33
CA PHE A 41 -0.61 21.91 3.33
C PHE A 41 -0.19 22.29 1.91
N PHE A 42 0.25 21.30 1.13
CA PHE A 42 0.67 21.45 -0.26
C PHE A 42 -0.53 21.51 -1.22
N LEU A 43 -1.55 20.68 -1.01
CA LEU A 43 -2.76 20.61 -1.83
C LEU A 43 -3.45 21.97 -1.98
N SER A 44 -3.44 22.79 -0.93
CA SER A 44 -4.04 24.13 -0.94
C SER A 44 -3.19 25.21 -1.63
N LYS A 45 -1.88 24.96 -1.85
CA LYS A 45 -0.90 26.00 -2.25
C LYS A 45 -0.20 25.71 -3.58
N CYS A 46 -0.06 24.45 -3.96
CA CYS A 46 0.72 23.99 -5.10
C CYS A 46 -0.16 23.38 -6.19
N LEU A 47 0.41 23.27 -7.39
CA LEU A 47 -0.12 22.40 -8.44
C LEU A 47 0.06 20.94 -8.00
N PHE A 48 -1.00 20.13 -8.09
CA PHE A 48 -0.99 18.79 -7.52
C PHE A 48 -1.32 17.72 -8.57
N TYR A 49 -0.52 16.66 -8.59
CA TYR A 49 -0.72 15.45 -9.38
C TYR A 49 -0.95 14.31 -8.40
N LEU A 50 -2.17 13.78 -8.39
CA LEU A 50 -2.51 12.72 -7.47
C LEU A 50 -1.96 11.39 -7.98
N ILE A 51 -1.26 10.68 -7.12
CA ILE A 51 -0.85 9.29 -7.36
C ILE A 51 -1.75 8.39 -6.51
N GLU A 52 -2.23 7.30 -7.10
CA GLU A 52 -2.95 6.25 -6.40
C GLU A 52 -2.23 5.81 -5.12
N ASP A 53 -2.98 5.72 -4.01
CA ASP A 53 -2.51 5.17 -2.73
C ASP A 53 -2.91 3.70 -2.58
N GLY A 54 -4.03 3.31 -3.20
CA GLY A 54 -4.50 1.93 -3.26
C GLY A 54 -6.03 1.85 -3.34
N THR A 55 -6.60 0.84 -2.69
CA THR A 55 -8.04 0.53 -2.77
C THR A 55 -8.95 1.67 -2.32
N GLU A 56 -8.49 2.56 -1.43
CA GLU A 56 -9.23 3.73 -0.96
C GLU A 56 -9.63 4.71 -2.09
N ASN A 57 -8.85 4.78 -3.17
CA ASN A 57 -9.18 5.59 -4.35
C ASN A 57 -10.42 5.10 -5.10
N TYR A 58 -10.83 3.85 -4.89
CA TYR A 58 -11.94 3.21 -5.63
C TYR A 58 -13.20 3.09 -4.77
N GLN A 59 -13.15 3.53 -3.51
CA GLN A 59 -14.28 3.51 -2.60
C GLN A 59 -15.16 4.75 -2.82
N THR A 60 -16.29 4.60 -3.53
CA THR A 60 -17.20 5.71 -3.86
C THR A 60 -17.70 6.53 -2.65
N LYS A 61 -17.76 5.91 -1.45
CA LYS A 61 -18.10 6.60 -0.19
C LYS A 61 -17.12 7.73 0.15
N ASN A 62 -15.84 7.60 -0.20
CA ASN A 62 -14.78 8.58 0.09
C ASN A 62 -14.98 9.92 -0.67
N TYR A 63 -15.80 9.89 -1.73
CA TYR A 63 -16.12 11.03 -2.57
C TYR A 63 -17.38 11.77 -2.09
N LYS A 64 -18.13 11.19 -1.14
CA LYS A 64 -19.33 11.81 -0.56
C LYS A 64 -18.92 12.77 0.57
N ARG A 65 -19.29 14.04 0.42
CA ARG A 65 -19.01 15.09 1.43
C ARG A 65 -20.27 15.63 2.07
N SER A 66 -20.36 15.50 3.39
CA SER A 66 -21.39 16.16 4.21
C SER A 66 -21.28 17.69 4.17
N LEU A 67 -22.36 18.39 4.52
CA LEU A 67 -22.38 19.87 4.60
C LEU A 67 -21.26 20.42 5.50
N LYS A 68 -21.07 19.82 6.68
CA LYS A 68 -19.99 20.17 7.60
C LYS A 68 -18.61 20.01 6.95
N ASN A 69 -18.37 18.89 6.26
CA ASN A 69 -17.11 18.66 5.58
C ASN A 69 -16.86 19.70 4.49
N ARG A 70 -17.89 20.04 3.69
CA ARG A 70 -17.77 21.04 2.63
C ARG A 70 -17.31 22.41 3.15
N LEU A 71 -17.71 22.79 4.36
CA LEU A 71 -17.36 24.08 4.98
C LEU A 71 -15.99 24.09 5.66
N PHE A 72 -15.60 23.00 6.33
CA PHE A 72 -14.43 23.00 7.24
C PHE A 72 -13.25 22.15 6.77
N SER A 73 -13.36 21.42 5.65
CA SER A 73 -12.27 20.59 5.13
C SER A 73 -12.00 20.83 3.64
N LEU A 74 -10.79 20.52 3.21
CA LEU A 74 -10.47 20.45 1.79
C LEU A 74 -11.07 19.16 1.21
N PRO A 75 -11.71 19.20 0.03
CA PRO A 75 -12.03 18.00 -0.72
C PRO A 75 -10.75 17.17 -0.99
N LYS A 76 -10.87 15.84 -0.90
CA LYS A 76 -9.78 14.86 -1.04
C LYS A 76 -10.03 13.93 -2.22
N PHE A 77 -9.16 12.96 -2.43
CA PHE A 77 -9.20 11.96 -3.48
C PHE A 77 -9.29 12.58 -4.88
N GLY A 78 -8.62 13.71 -5.10
CA GLY A 78 -8.56 14.37 -6.40
C GLY A 78 -9.67 15.39 -6.68
N MET A 79 -10.64 15.52 -5.78
CA MET A 79 -11.74 16.48 -5.90
C MET A 79 -11.29 17.94 -5.74
N HIS A 80 -10.11 18.21 -5.13
CA HIS A 80 -9.64 19.57 -4.97
C HIS A 80 -9.26 20.22 -6.32
N LYS A 81 -9.55 21.52 -6.46
CA LYS A 81 -9.33 22.29 -7.70
C LYS A 81 -7.86 22.36 -8.15
N ASN A 82 -6.93 22.23 -7.20
CA ASN A 82 -5.49 22.26 -7.51
C ASN A 82 -4.97 20.91 -8.03
N VAL A 83 -5.76 19.83 -7.90
CA VAL A 83 -5.42 18.54 -8.50
C VAL A 83 -5.70 18.65 -10.00
N LYS A 84 -4.64 18.52 -10.80
CA LYS A 84 -4.68 18.63 -12.27
C LYS A 84 -4.88 17.30 -12.96
N LYS A 85 -4.22 16.27 -12.45
CA LYS A 85 -4.28 14.92 -13.00
C LYS A 85 -4.21 13.92 -11.86
N ILE A 86 -4.84 12.78 -12.08
CA ILE A 86 -4.93 11.67 -11.15
C ILE A 86 -4.46 10.42 -11.90
N TYR A 87 -3.39 9.81 -11.44
CA TYR A 87 -2.88 8.57 -12.02
C TYR A 87 -3.45 7.39 -11.25
N LEU A 88 -4.25 6.58 -11.94
CA LEU A 88 -4.81 5.33 -11.41
C LEU A 88 -4.30 4.15 -12.24
N THR A 89 -4.12 3.01 -11.62
CA THR A 89 -3.68 1.76 -12.25
C THR A 89 -4.85 0.89 -12.71
N ARG A 90 -6.06 1.17 -12.22
CA ARG A 90 -7.29 0.47 -12.58
C ARG A 90 -8.35 1.43 -13.09
N ASN A 91 -9.24 0.91 -13.93
CA ASN A 91 -10.32 1.68 -14.57
C ASN A 91 -11.71 1.39 -13.99
N ASP A 92 -11.82 0.46 -13.04
CA ASP A 92 -13.07 0.11 -12.38
C ASP A 92 -13.45 1.16 -11.33
N ASN A 93 -14.75 1.39 -11.14
CA ASN A 93 -15.30 2.19 -10.04
C ASN A 93 -14.78 3.64 -9.92
N ILE A 94 -14.25 4.23 -11.01
CA ILE A 94 -13.80 5.63 -11.02
C ILE A 94 -15.01 6.57 -10.81
N PRO A 95 -15.03 7.41 -9.76
CA PRO A 95 -16.14 8.32 -9.52
C PRO A 95 -16.22 9.45 -10.55
N ASP A 96 -17.45 9.74 -11.00
CA ASP A 96 -17.71 10.76 -12.04
C ASP A 96 -17.11 12.13 -11.70
N CYS A 97 -17.14 12.53 -10.42
CA CYS A 97 -16.65 13.82 -9.97
C CYS A 97 -15.13 14.06 -10.15
N ILE A 98 -14.36 13.01 -10.46
CA ILE A 98 -12.92 13.12 -10.75
C ILE A 98 -12.54 12.60 -12.12
N LYS A 99 -13.47 11.97 -12.86
CA LYS A 99 -13.22 11.21 -14.08
C LYS A 99 -12.44 11.99 -15.14
N GLU A 100 -12.75 13.27 -15.31
CA GLU A 100 -12.08 14.16 -16.28
C GLU A 100 -10.60 14.41 -15.98
N LYS A 101 -10.17 14.18 -14.73
CA LYS A 101 -8.77 14.34 -14.31
C LYS A 101 -7.99 13.04 -14.34
N VAL A 102 -8.67 11.90 -14.54
CA VAL A 102 -8.05 10.58 -14.41
C VAL A 102 -7.31 10.21 -15.68
N GLU A 103 -6.08 9.76 -15.50
CA GLU A 103 -5.29 9.04 -16.48
C GLU A 103 -5.04 7.64 -15.94
N VAL A 104 -5.58 6.63 -16.63
CA VAL A 104 -5.33 5.23 -16.28
C VAL A 104 -4.00 4.81 -16.89
N ILE A 105 -3.06 4.40 -16.05
CA ILE A 105 -1.71 4.00 -16.43
C ILE A 105 -1.51 2.50 -16.30
N ASN A 106 -0.63 1.94 -17.13
CA ASN A 106 -0.18 0.56 -17.02
C ASN A 106 1.28 0.55 -16.55
N ILE A 107 1.52 0.13 -15.30
CA ILE A 107 2.86 0.14 -14.71
C ILE A 107 3.83 -0.78 -15.47
N HIS A 108 3.37 -1.93 -15.98
CA HIS A 108 4.23 -2.82 -16.78
C HIS A 108 4.66 -2.16 -18.08
N GLN A 109 3.76 -1.44 -18.75
CA GLN A 109 4.10 -0.73 -19.98
C GLN A 109 5.06 0.42 -19.69
N LEU A 110 4.83 1.18 -18.61
CA LEU A 110 5.75 2.23 -18.18
C LEU A 110 7.14 1.66 -17.90
N TRP A 111 7.23 0.56 -17.15
CA TRP A 111 8.48 -0.13 -16.86
C TRP A 111 9.20 -0.64 -18.12
N LYS A 112 8.47 -1.28 -19.03
CA LYS A 112 9.02 -1.79 -20.30
C LYS A 112 9.56 -0.67 -21.20
N ASN A 113 8.94 0.51 -21.14
CA ASN A 113 9.35 1.68 -21.90
C ASN A 113 10.58 2.40 -21.30
N LYS A 114 11.02 2.05 -20.09
CA LYS A 114 12.20 2.63 -19.45
C LYS A 114 13.49 2.05 -20.01
N THR A 115 14.53 2.88 -20.08
CA THR A 115 15.88 2.40 -20.39
C THR A 115 16.41 1.55 -19.24
N LYS A 116 17.49 0.82 -19.49
CA LYS A 116 18.10 -0.02 -18.46
C LYS A 116 18.60 0.81 -17.27
N GLU A 117 19.15 1.99 -17.56
CA GLU A 117 19.65 2.95 -16.57
C GLU A 117 18.51 3.47 -15.70
N GLU A 118 17.38 3.88 -16.29
CA GLU A 118 16.21 4.34 -15.53
C GLU A 118 15.61 3.21 -14.67
N GLN A 119 15.56 1.98 -15.19
CA GLN A 119 15.12 0.81 -14.43
C GLN A 119 16.03 0.56 -13.23
N ASP A 120 17.34 0.62 -13.41
CA ASP A 120 18.30 0.39 -12.33
C ASP A 120 18.27 1.53 -11.29
N GLU A 121 18.01 2.78 -11.70
CA GLU A 121 17.77 3.91 -10.78
C GLU A 121 16.52 3.71 -9.92
N ILE A 122 15.42 3.23 -10.51
CA ILE A 122 14.18 2.93 -9.77
C ILE A 122 14.43 1.81 -8.74
N LEU A 123 15.13 0.75 -9.14
CA LEU A 123 15.44 -0.37 -8.24
C LEU A 123 16.38 0.08 -7.12
N PHE A 124 17.34 0.95 -7.42
CA PHE A 124 18.21 1.56 -6.42
C PHE A 124 17.42 2.41 -5.42
N LEU A 125 16.51 3.27 -5.89
CA LEU A 125 15.66 4.10 -5.03
C LEU A 125 14.79 3.24 -4.08
N LEU A 126 14.29 2.11 -4.58
CA LEU A 126 13.51 1.15 -3.81
C LEU A 126 14.37 0.17 -2.99
N SER A 127 15.70 0.30 -3.06
CA SER A 127 16.67 -0.58 -2.38
C SER A 127 16.49 -2.06 -2.72
N VAL A 128 16.11 -2.38 -3.95
CA VAL A 128 15.85 -3.75 -4.41
C VAL A 128 17.14 -4.51 -4.61
N ASP A 129 17.31 -5.58 -3.84
CA ASP A 129 18.39 -6.55 -4.00
C ASP A 129 17.93 -7.68 -4.93
N LYS A 130 18.42 -7.65 -6.18
CA LYS A 130 18.08 -8.65 -7.20
C LYS A 130 18.49 -10.07 -6.79
N ASN A 131 19.56 -10.24 -6.00
CA ASN A 131 20.00 -11.57 -5.59
C ASN A 131 18.98 -12.25 -4.68
N LYS A 132 18.32 -11.46 -3.81
CA LYS A 132 17.25 -11.97 -2.94
C LYS A 132 15.98 -12.35 -3.69
N LEU A 133 15.80 -11.85 -4.91
CA LEU A 133 14.64 -12.16 -5.75
C LEU A 133 14.78 -13.52 -6.45
N GLU A 134 15.99 -14.02 -6.67
CA GLU A 134 16.20 -15.29 -7.39
C GLU A 134 15.53 -16.46 -6.67
N ASN A 135 15.61 -16.50 -5.34
CA ASN A 135 14.95 -17.54 -4.54
C ASN A 135 13.43 -17.53 -4.71
N LEU A 136 12.82 -16.37 -4.98
CA LEU A 136 11.37 -16.24 -5.16
C LEU A 136 10.89 -16.86 -6.46
N LYS A 137 11.72 -16.88 -7.51
CA LYS A 137 11.36 -17.43 -8.83
C LYS A 137 11.08 -18.94 -8.80
N HIS A 138 11.61 -19.64 -7.79
CA HIS A 138 11.41 -21.08 -7.59
C HIS A 138 10.22 -21.41 -6.69
N LYS A 139 9.51 -20.39 -6.18
CA LYS A 139 8.38 -20.55 -5.27
C LYS A 139 7.09 -20.32 -6.03
N SER A 140 6.12 -21.22 -5.90
CA SER A 140 4.81 -21.06 -6.55
C SER A 140 3.73 -20.53 -5.59
N ILE A 141 4.00 -20.49 -4.29
CA ILE A 141 3.06 -20.03 -3.26
C ILE A 141 3.69 -18.90 -2.45
N VAL A 142 2.97 -17.79 -2.27
CA VAL A 142 3.35 -16.72 -1.35
C VAL A 142 2.30 -16.55 -0.25
N LEU A 143 2.75 -16.42 1.00
CA LEU A 143 1.92 -15.99 2.12
C LEU A 143 2.28 -14.55 2.50
N PHE A 144 1.33 -13.64 2.32
CA PHE A 144 1.41 -12.27 2.85
C PHE A 144 0.90 -12.25 4.28
N THR A 145 1.82 -12.00 5.20
CA THR A 145 1.55 -11.88 6.62
C THR A 145 1.05 -10.48 6.99
N GLN A 146 0.63 -10.33 8.23
CA GLN A 146 0.03 -9.16 8.84
C GLN A 146 0.66 -8.96 10.23
N PRO A 147 0.91 -7.71 10.64
CA PRO A 147 1.56 -7.35 11.90
C PRO A 147 0.59 -7.41 13.08
N LEU A 148 -0.04 -8.57 13.28
CA LEU A 148 -1.18 -8.75 14.19
C LEU A 148 -0.83 -8.50 15.66
N SER A 149 0.38 -8.82 16.07
CA SER A 149 0.86 -8.63 17.44
C SER A 149 1.44 -7.25 17.65
N GLU A 150 2.14 -6.71 16.64
CA GLU A 150 2.61 -5.33 16.65
C GLU A 150 1.43 -4.34 16.66
N ASP A 151 0.28 -4.72 16.06
CA ASP A 151 -0.98 -3.98 16.12
C ASP A 151 -1.81 -4.26 17.39
N ASN A 152 -1.27 -5.03 18.34
CA ASN A 152 -1.90 -5.43 19.61
C ASN A 152 -3.24 -6.14 19.43
N VAL A 153 -3.39 -6.93 18.37
CA VAL A 153 -4.61 -7.71 18.09
C VAL A 153 -4.50 -9.13 18.64
N LEU A 154 -3.34 -9.76 18.48
CA LEU A 154 -2.99 -11.08 19.00
C LEU A 154 -1.70 -10.99 19.82
N THR A 155 -1.43 -11.95 20.72
CA THR A 155 -0.05 -12.11 21.23
C THR A 155 0.86 -12.69 20.13
N GLU A 156 2.19 -12.63 20.32
CA GLU A 156 3.13 -13.30 19.39
C GLU A 156 2.82 -14.79 19.27
N GLU A 157 2.52 -15.46 20.39
CA GLU A 157 2.21 -16.90 20.42
C GLU A 157 0.93 -17.21 19.64
N GLU A 158 -0.12 -16.41 19.82
CA GLU A 158 -1.38 -16.54 19.07
C GLU A 158 -1.17 -16.30 17.58
N LYS A 159 -0.38 -15.27 17.21
CA LYS A 159 -0.01 -14.98 15.82
C LYS A 159 0.72 -16.15 15.18
N ILE A 160 1.73 -16.71 15.86
CA ILE A 160 2.49 -17.86 15.37
C ILE A 160 1.60 -19.10 15.27
N ALA A 161 0.73 -19.38 16.23
CA ALA A 161 -0.20 -20.51 16.17
C ALA A 161 -1.18 -20.41 14.99
N LEU A 162 -1.68 -19.20 14.72
CA LEU A 162 -2.52 -18.92 13.56
C LEU A 162 -1.78 -19.20 12.25
N TYR A 163 -0.57 -18.67 12.09
CA TYR A 163 0.22 -18.93 10.88
C TYR A 163 0.65 -20.38 10.74
N LYS A 164 0.96 -21.10 11.83
CA LYS A 164 1.20 -22.55 11.78
C LYS A 164 0.00 -23.30 11.19
N THR A 165 -1.21 -22.92 11.60
CA THR A 165 -2.45 -23.50 11.07
C THR A 165 -2.63 -23.21 9.58
N ILE A 166 -2.40 -21.97 9.15
CA ILE A 166 -2.50 -21.58 7.73
C ILE A 166 -1.44 -22.31 6.90
N ILE A 167 -0.18 -22.28 7.33
CA ILE A 167 0.97 -22.88 6.63
C ILE A 167 0.82 -24.39 6.47
N GLY A 168 0.21 -25.07 7.45
CA GLY A 168 -0.04 -26.51 7.39
C GLY A 168 -0.91 -26.96 6.21
N ASN A 169 -1.62 -26.04 5.55
CA ASN A 169 -2.43 -26.34 4.37
C ASN A 169 -1.65 -26.30 3.05
N TYR A 170 -0.34 -26.01 3.08
CA TYR A 170 0.48 -25.78 1.89
C TYR A 170 1.77 -26.58 1.89
N ASP A 171 2.27 -26.84 0.69
CA ASP A 171 3.60 -27.42 0.47
C ASP A 171 4.68 -26.40 0.86
N GLN A 172 5.41 -26.71 1.93
CA GLN A 172 6.42 -25.82 2.52
C GLN A 172 7.60 -25.54 1.57
N GLU A 173 7.96 -26.48 0.70
CA GLU A 173 9.05 -26.31 -0.25
C GLU A 173 8.70 -25.28 -1.32
N LYS A 174 7.43 -25.18 -1.68
CA LYS A 174 6.90 -24.23 -2.68
C LYS A 174 6.49 -22.89 -2.10
N LEU A 175 6.41 -22.81 -0.77
CA LEU A 175 5.95 -21.63 -0.05
C LEU A 175 7.10 -20.66 0.26
N VAL A 176 6.79 -19.37 0.13
CA VAL A 176 7.54 -18.27 0.71
C VAL A 176 6.65 -17.44 1.62
N ILE A 177 7.17 -17.06 2.78
CA ILE A 177 6.53 -16.12 3.70
C ILE A 177 7.05 -14.72 3.35
N LYS A 178 6.19 -13.84 2.85
CA LYS A 178 6.50 -12.42 2.67
C LYS A 178 6.01 -11.63 3.90
N THR A 179 6.94 -11.05 4.66
CA THR A 179 6.62 -10.36 5.92
C THR A 179 5.99 -9.00 5.67
N HIS A 180 5.07 -8.57 6.53
CA HIS A 180 4.61 -7.17 6.49
C HIS A 180 5.76 -6.24 6.94
N PRO A 181 5.97 -5.04 6.33
CA PRO A 181 7.08 -4.14 6.68
C PRO A 181 7.12 -3.63 8.13
N ARG A 182 6.06 -3.88 8.90
CA ARG A 182 5.92 -3.46 10.31
C ARG A 182 6.17 -4.62 11.27
N GLU A 183 6.30 -5.84 10.76
CA GLU A 183 6.55 -7.00 11.59
C GLU A 183 7.99 -7.03 12.09
N THR A 184 8.13 -7.48 13.33
CA THR A 184 9.41 -7.71 14.00
C THR A 184 9.68 -9.20 14.23
N THR A 185 8.68 -10.04 14.03
CA THR A 185 8.78 -11.50 14.15
C THR A 185 9.76 -12.10 13.14
N ASN A 186 10.77 -12.82 13.65
CA ASN A 186 11.65 -13.61 12.81
C ASN A 186 11.05 -15.00 12.53
N TYR A 187 10.28 -15.12 11.44
CA TYR A 187 9.63 -16.37 11.05
C TYR A 187 10.58 -17.55 10.79
N ARG A 188 11.87 -17.30 10.51
CA ARG A 188 12.88 -18.35 10.28
C ARG A 188 13.08 -19.24 11.52
N ASN A 189 12.85 -18.68 12.72
CA ASN A 189 12.95 -19.44 13.98
C ASN A 189 11.82 -20.45 14.16
N TYR A 190 10.67 -20.22 13.51
CA TYR A 190 9.47 -21.04 13.64
C TYR A 190 9.25 -21.95 12.42
N PHE A 191 9.78 -21.55 11.26
CA PHE A 191 9.60 -22.20 9.97
C PHE A 191 10.96 -22.34 9.24
N PRO A 192 11.89 -23.16 9.75
CA PRO A 192 13.26 -23.21 9.24
C PRO A 192 13.37 -23.72 7.79
N ASN A 193 12.37 -24.48 7.31
CA ASN A 193 12.35 -25.05 5.97
C ASN A 193 11.64 -24.16 4.93
N ILE A 194 11.09 -23.02 5.37
CA ILE A 194 10.31 -22.13 4.50
C ILE A 194 11.15 -20.89 4.21
N GLU A 195 11.18 -20.49 2.93
CA GLU A 195 11.83 -19.25 2.56
C GLU A 195 11.09 -18.08 3.22
N VAL A 196 11.81 -17.21 3.91
CA VAL A 196 11.24 -15.99 4.50
C VAL A 196 11.80 -14.79 3.75
N PHE A 197 10.93 -14.09 3.05
CA PHE A 197 11.25 -12.87 2.32
C PHE A 197 10.85 -11.65 3.15
N SER A 198 11.82 -11.09 3.86
CA SER A 198 11.63 -9.98 4.80
C SER A 198 11.97 -8.60 4.24
N GLU A 199 12.06 -8.48 2.91
CA GLU A 199 12.37 -7.21 2.28
C GLU A 199 11.15 -6.28 2.24
N ASN A 200 11.37 -5.00 2.48
CA ASN A 200 10.33 -3.98 2.57
C ASN A 200 9.92 -3.40 1.21
N TYR A 201 10.18 -4.12 0.12
CA TYR A 201 9.82 -3.63 -1.22
C TYR A 201 8.29 -3.63 -1.38
N PRO A 202 7.70 -2.60 -2.02
CA PRO A 202 6.31 -2.63 -2.45
C PRO A 202 6.03 -3.93 -3.20
N SER A 203 4.91 -4.60 -2.93
CA SER A 203 4.67 -5.93 -3.52
C SER A 203 4.45 -5.86 -5.03
N GLU A 204 3.98 -4.72 -5.50
CA GLU A 204 3.84 -4.32 -6.90
C GLU A 204 5.16 -4.48 -7.67
N ILE A 205 6.32 -4.23 -7.05
CA ILE A 205 7.60 -4.36 -7.77
C ILE A 205 7.92 -5.82 -8.13
N LEU A 206 7.44 -6.79 -7.35
CA LEU A 206 7.67 -8.21 -7.62
C LEU A 206 6.98 -8.59 -8.95
N ASP A 207 5.74 -8.16 -9.12
CA ASP A 207 4.96 -8.42 -10.33
C ASP A 207 5.55 -7.68 -11.55
N VAL A 208 5.99 -6.43 -11.39
CA VAL A 208 6.70 -5.67 -12.44
C VAL A 208 7.99 -6.38 -12.88
N LEU A 209 8.71 -7.02 -11.96
CA LEU A 209 9.93 -7.79 -12.23
C LEU A 209 9.65 -9.22 -12.72
N GLY A 210 8.38 -9.58 -12.94
CA GLY A 210 7.99 -10.89 -13.48
C GLY A 210 7.98 -12.02 -12.45
N ILE A 211 8.04 -11.70 -11.15
CA ILE A 211 7.92 -12.69 -10.07
C ILE A 211 6.44 -12.94 -9.84
N ARG A 212 6.00 -14.15 -10.19
CA ARG A 212 4.59 -14.55 -10.12
C ARG A 212 4.44 -15.78 -9.26
N PHE A 213 3.30 -15.85 -8.58
CA PHE A 213 2.91 -16.97 -7.75
C PHE A 213 1.59 -17.56 -8.26
N GLU A 214 1.51 -18.88 -8.29
CA GLU A 214 0.29 -19.63 -8.64
C GLU A 214 -0.76 -19.52 -7.53
N LYS A 215 -0.32 -19.44 -6.28
CA LYS A 215 -1.19 -19.25 -5.12
C LYS A 215 -0.71 -18.09 -4.24
N VAL A 216 -1.63 -17.20 -3.92
CA VAL A 216 -1.38 -16.00 -3.13
C VAL A 216 -2.26 -16.04 -1.89
N VAL A 217 -1.65 -16.32 -0.74
CA VAL A 217 -2.33 -16.57 0.51
C VAL A 217 -2.27 -15.33 1.39
N THR A 218 -3.39 -14.94 1.99
CA THR A 218 -3.40 -13.90 3.01
C THR A 218 -4.56 -14.05 3.99
N ILE A 219 -4.43 -13.38 5.14
CA ILE A 219 -5.55 -13.15 6.04
C ILE A 219 -6.40 -11.98 5.50
N PHE A 220 -5.81 -10.81 5.27
CA PHE A 220 -6.51 -9.65 4.71
C PHE A 220 -5.58 -8.57 4.10
N SER A 221 -4.43 -8.94 3.55
CA SER A 221 -3.51 -7.97 2.91
C SER A 221 -4.09 -7.42 1.60
N THR A 222 -3.95 -6.13 1.35
CA THR A 222 -4.28 -5.51 0.05
C THR A 222 -3.26 -5.81 -1.04
N ALA A 223 -2.05 -6.26 -0.67
CA ALA A 223 -0.98 -6.61 -1.62
C ALA A 223 -1.38 -7.74 -2.59
N VAL A 224 -2.44 -8.49 -2.27
CA VAL A 224 -2.94 -9.58 -3.13
C VAL A 224 -3.66 -9.08 -4.37
N TYR A 225 -4.15 -7.83 -4.40
CA TYR A 225 -4.98 -7.33 -5.50
C TYR A 225 -4.22 -7.07 -6.82
N VAL A 226 -2.89 -7.17 -6.81
CA VAL A 226 -2.10 -7.17 -8.05
C VAL A 226 -2.14 -8.53 -8.77
N TYR A 227 -2.58 -9.58 -8.10
CA TYR A 227 -2.64 -10.93 -8.63
C TYR A 227 -4.04 -11.28 -9.17
N PRO A 228 -4.15 -12.23 -10.11
CA PRO A 228 -5.45 -12.72 -10.58
C PRO A 228 -6.31 -13.29 -9.44
N LYS A 229 -7.62 -13.01 -9.48
CA LYS A 229 -8.58 -13.40 -8.41
C LYS A 229 -8.56 -14.91 -8.15
N GLU A 230 -8.43 -15.70 -9.20
CA GLU A 230 -8.37 -17.16 -9.17
C GLU A 230 -7.16 -17.74 -8.42
N ASN A 231 -6.07 -16.96 -8.29
CA ASN A 231 -4.86 -17.38 -7.59
C ASN A 231 -4.92 -17.04 -6.08
N ILE A 232 -5.91 -16.26 -5.64
CA ILE A 232 -5.94 -15.70 -4.29
C ILE A 232 -6.69 -16.61 -3.33
N ILE A 233 -6.05 -16.94 -2.21
CA ILE A 233 -6.66 -17.61 -1.07
C ILE A 233 -6.74 -16.62 0.09
N PHE A 234 -7.95 -16.11 0.31
CA PHE A 234 -8.22 -15.06 1.29
C PHE A 234 -8.98 -15.64 2.48
N TYR A 235 -8.28 -15.83 3.61
CA TYR A 235 -8.90 -16.40 4.82
C TYR A 235 -9.89 -15.45 5.50
N GLY A 236 -9.68 -14.13 5.35
CA GLY A 236 -10.49 -13.12 5.99
C GLY A 236 -10.35 -13.12 7.52
N THR A 237 -11.11 -12.24 8.16
CA THR A 237 -11.05 -12.05 9.62
C THR A 237 -11.80 -13.10 10.42
N LYS A 238 -12.66 -13.91 9.78
CA LYS A 238 -13.43 -14.98 10.44
C LYS A 238 -12.58 -16.14 10.93
N ILE A 239 -11.34 -16.27 10.44
CA ILE A 239 -10.41 -17.32 10.90
C ILE A 239 -10.08 -17.21 12.39
N HIS A 240 -10.24 -16.03 13.00
CA HIS A 240 -9.95 -15.83 14.41
C HIS A 240 -10.84 -14.75 15.04
N HIS A 241 -11.50 -15.08 16.16
CA HIS A 241 -12.49 -14.20 16.82
C HIS A 241 -11.96 -12.79 17.16
N LYS A 242 -10.70 -12.66 17.62
CA LYS A 242 -10.07 -11.35 17.88
C LYS A 242 -9.91 -10.50 16.62
N LEU A 243 -9.66 -11.11 15.47
CA LEU A 243 -9.56 -10.39 14.20
C LEU A 243 -10.93 -9.86 13.77
N LEU A 244 -11.96 -10.71 13.85
CA LEU A 244 -13.35 -10.32 13.57
C LEU A 244 -13.82 -9.18 14.49
N SER A 245 -13.51 -9.26 15.78
CA SER A 245 -13.84 -8.21 16.77
C SER A 245 -13.13 -6.89 16.46
N ARG A 246 -11.85 -6.95 16.09
CA ARG A 246 -11.03 -5.75 15.86
C ARG A 246 -11.34 -5.04 14.54
N PHE A 247 -11.46 -5.81 13.46
CA PHE A 247 -11.51 -5.28 12.09
C PHE A 247 -12.89 -5.41 11.44
N GLY A 248 -13.83 -6.09 12.10
CA GLY A 248 -15.09 -6.48 11.48
C GLY A 248 -14.91 -7.60 10.47
N ARG A 249 -15.96 -7.88 9.70
CA ARG A 249 -15.95 -8.91 8.66
C ARG A 249 -15.20 -8.39 7.43
N ILE A 250 -14.05 -8.97 7.13
CA ILE A 250 -13.30 -8.75 5.89
C ILE A 250 -13.24 -10.08 5.15
N GLU A 251 -13.70 -10.07 3.91
CA GLU A 251 -13.71 -11.19 2.98
C GLU A 251 -13.28 -10.66 1.61
N TYR A 252 -12.88 -11.57 0.71
CA TYR A 252 -12.55 -11.19 -0.65
C TYR A 252 -13.82 -10.82 -1.43
N GLU A 253 -13.85 -9.64 -2.03
CA GLU A 253 -14.96 -9.14 -2.86
C GLU A 253 -14.84 -9.60 -4.33
#